data_AF-A0A2N2IUA2-F1
#
_entry.id   AF-A0A2N2IUA2-F1
#
_cell.length_a   1.000
_cell.length_b   1.000
_cell.length_c   1.000
_cell.angle_alpha   90.00
_cell.angle_beta   90.00
_cell.angle_gamma   90.00
#
_symmetry.space_group_name_H-M   'P 1'
#
loop_
_entity.id
_entity.type
_entity.pdbx_description
1 polymer ?
#
loop_
_entity_poly.entity_id
_entity_poly.type
_entity_poly.pdbx_seq_one_letter_code
_entity_poly.pdbx_strand_id
1 'polypeptide(L)'
;MWSPESRKRNAEELRRTADKLLRYRQLADRFNGYFKDDSDNARLLEKLRAKFEDLRGRALDRQKRLAKGVVKIGVVGLEKQGKSAFLSAWLDSEKLLPSEAERCTWSTTVVEPGQQGEFRATVEFYRDDEFKKRIESYFDSLEPGSGERWAGLSNAEIMRLKTAFRDREGFDIDDPDRAGKREQLALAELVEIANDLKDIKAKLNQAPVKIEATSIDQLADRIRPYIALKDTMHGNRPYPGVRAVKVVTVTIPVRGAMPGVVLMDLPGIDAPSDKARRDTEEALSEEVDVTIFIKDITRPSLVRHELDLLRTAQTADRSISLKDRMFVVLTKADLFDHPDENGNWHWALAVRNFKEQGIDRVFPYSKVWVHQKPDMAHPVARHLMDFYGTTQPVHGLERLQHSISSYLATDIEALDRKVTDTIHSEFKELENQLRGALVSVKDALSDREFER
;
A
#
# COMPACT_ATOMS: atom_id res chain seq x y z
N MET A 1 14.99 -12.83 -8.84
CA MET A 1 13.78 -12.96 -7.99
C MET A 1 13.91 -11.89 -6.95
N TRP A 2 12.87 -11.09 -6.73
CA TRP A 2 12.92 -10.03 -5.73
C TRP A 2 13.24 -10.61 -4.36
N SER A 3 13.87 -9.79 -3.52
CA SER A 3 14.07 -10.09 -2.11
C SER A 3 13.82 -8.84 -1.29
N PRO A 4 13.56 -8.97 0.03
CA PRO A 4 13.48 -7.83 0.93
C PRO A 4 14.71 -6.91 0.84
N GLU A 5 15.91 -7.47 0.72
CA GLU A 5 17.18 -6.74 0.59
C GLU A 5 17.28 -6.01 -0.73
N SER A 6 16.90 -6.66 -1.84
CA SER A 6 16.86 -6.05 -3.17
C SER A 6 15.95 -4.82 -3.20
N ARG A 7 14.74 -4.92 -2.61
CA ARG A 7 13.80 -3.79 -2.48
C ARG A 7 14.35 -2.68 -1.59
N LYS A 8 14.92 -3.00 -0.42
CA LYS A 8 15.55 -2.00 0.46
C LYS A 8 16.71 -1.26 -0.23
N ARG A 9 17.55 -1.97 -0.99
CA ARG A 9 18.63 -1.37 -1.77
C ARG A 9 18.10 -0.41 -2.85
N ASN A 10 17.08 -0.81 -3.60
CA ASN A 10 16.43 0.06 -4.58
C ASN A 10 15.80 1.30 -3.91
N ALA A 11 15.23 1.13 -2.71
CA ALA A 11 14.72 2.24 -1.91
C ALA A 11 15.84 3.23 -1.53
N GLU A 12 17.00 2.75 -1.08
CA GLU A 12 18.15 3.60 -0.78
C GLU A 12 18.65 4.36 -2.02
N GLU A 13 18.66 3.71 -3.18
CA GLU A 13 19.04 4.35 -4.44
C GLU A 13 18.06 5.46 -4.86
N LEU A 14 16.75 5.19 -4.78
CA LEU A 14 15.73 6.20 -5.00
C LEU A 14 15.84 7.34 -4.00
N ARG A 15 16.17 7.06 -2.74
CA ARG A 15 16.39 8.11 -1.73
C ARG A 15 17.54 9.02 -2.11
N ARG A 16 18.69 8.45 -2.49
CA ARG A 16 19.85 9.23 -2.95
C ARG A 16 19.52 10.06 -4.19
N THR A 17 18.72 9.52 -5.10
CA THR A 17 18.26 10.24 -6.29
C THR A 17 17.33 11.39 -5.92
N ALA A 18 16.38 11.18 -5.01
CA ALA A 18 15.50 12.22 -4.49
C ALA A 18 16.27 13.36 -3.80
N ASP A 19 17.31 13.04 -3.03
CA ASP A 19 18.17 14.05 -2.38
C ASP A 19 18.96 14.87 -3.41
N LYS A 20 19.42 14.24 -4.51
CA LYS A 20 20.02 14.98 -5.63
C LYS A 20 19.00 15.87 -6.33
N LEU A 21 17.81 15.37 -6.64
CA LEU A 21 16.74 16.14 -7.27
C LEU A 21 16.38 17.38 -6.45
N LEU A 22 16.33 17.27 -5.12
CA LEU A 22 16.13 18.42 -4.23
C LEU A 22 17.21 19.49 -4.42
N ARG A 23 18.49 19.11 -4.49
CA ARG A 23 19.60 20.06 -4.71
C ARG A 23 19.49 20.76 -6.06
N TYR A 24 19.14 20.02 -7.13
CA TYR A 24 18.97 20.60 -8.47
C TYR A 24 17.75 21.52 -8.56
N ARG A 25 16.65 21.16 -7.88
CA ARG A 25 15.48 22.03 -7.72
C ARG A 25 15.83 23.32 -6.98
N GLN A 26 16.61 23.25 -5.90
CA GLN A 26 17.11 24.42 -5.18
C GLN A 26 18.05 25.28 -6.03
N LEU A 27 18.85 24.65 -6.89
CA LEU A 27 19.72 25.34 -7.84
C LEU A 27 18.90 26.13 -8.87
N ALA A 28 17.89 25.50 -9.46
CA ALA A 28 16.96 26.17 -10.37
C ALA A 28 16.27 27.36 -9.71
N ASP A 29 15.80 27.21 -8.46
CA ASP A 29 15.21 28.30 -7.67
C ASP A 29 16.20 29.45 -7.44
N ARG A 30 17.44 29.15 -7.04
CA ARG A 30 18.47 30.17 -6.81
C ARG A 30 18.78 30.95 -8.08
N PHE A 31 18.94 30.27 -9.21
CA PHE A 31 19.27 30.93 -10.48
C PHE A 31 18.10 31.71 -11.07
N ASN A 32 16.86 31.31 -10.79
CA ASN A 32 15.69 32.04 -11.24
C ASN A 32 15.68 33.50 -10.74
N GLY A 33 16.16 33.72 -9.51
CA GLY A 33 16.24 35.05 -8.89
C GLY A 33 17.21 36.04 -9.57
N TYR A 34 18.04 35.59 -10.51
CA TYR A 34 18.92 36.48 -11.28
C TYR A 34 18.25 37.03 -12.57
N PHE A 35 17.07 36.53 -12.93
CA PHE A 35 16.35 36.95 -14.11
C PHE A 35 15.15 37.81 -13.77
N LYS A 36 14.72 38.64 -14.73
CA LYS A 36 13.40 39.26 -14.68
C LYS A 36 12.34 38.18 -14.88
N ASP A 37 11.26 38.26 -14.12
CA ASP A 37 10.18 37.26 -14.09
C ASP A 37 9.60 36.94 -15.49
N ASP A 38 9.54 37.93 -16.38
CA ASP A 38 8.99 37.75 -17.73
C ASP A 38 9.97 37.19 -18.77
N SER A 39 11.24 36.97 -18.39
CA SER A 39 12.25 36.47 -19.33
C SER A 39 12.07 34.99 -19.67
N ASP A 40 12.51 34.60 -20.86
CA ASP A 40 12.45 33.20 -21.30
C ASP A 40 13.29 32.28 -20.39
N ASN A 41 14.40 32.77 -19.85
CA ASN A 41 15.24 32.03 -18.91
C ASN A 41 14.54 31.80 -17.56
N ALA A 42 13.83 32.80 -17.03
CA ALA A 42 13.05 32.65 -15.81
C ALA A 42 11.96 31.58 -15.98
N ARG A 43 11.20 31.67 -17.08
CA ARG A 43 10.15 30.68 -17.43
C ARG A 43 10.71 29.26 -17.60
N LEU A 44 11.88 29.13 -18.22
CA LEU A 44 12.55 27.83 -18.38
C LEU A 44 12.96 27.25 -17.02
N LEU A 45 13.57 28.06 -16.15
CA LEU A 45 14.01 27.63 -14.82
C LEU A 45 12.83 27.26 -13.93
N GLU A 46 11.74 28.01 -13.98
CA GLU A 46 10.50 27.68 -13.27
C GLU A 46 9.91 26.34 -13.74
N LYS A 47 9.90 26.10 -15.06
CA LYS A 47 9.48 24.81 -15.62
C LYS A 47 10.38 23.67 -15.19
N LEU A 48 11.70 23.86 -15.19
CA LEU A 48 12.66 22.85 -14.73
C LEU A 48 12.49 22.56 -13.24
N ARG A 49 12.31 23.59 -12.42
CA ARG A 49 12.02 23.46 -10.98
C ARG A 49 10.79 22.59 -10.75
N ALA A 50 9.69 22.87 -11.45
CA ALA A 50 8.46 22.08 -11.34
C ALA A 50 8.68 20.60 -11.74
N LYS A 51 9.44 20.35 -12.82
CA LYS A 51 9.80 18.99 -13.25
C LYS A 51 10.67 18.25 -12.23
N PHE A 52 11.67 18.92 -11.64
CA PHE A 52 12.50 18.32 -10.58
C PHE A 52 11.68 17.97 -9.33
N GLU A 53 10.74 18.84 -8.94
CA GLU A 53 9.86 18.57 -7.80
C GLU A 53 8.91 17.39 -8.08
N ASP A 54 8.32 17.30 -9.28
CA ASP A 54 7.48 16.16 -9.65
C ASP A 54 8.27 14.84 -9.66
N LEU A 55 9.44 14.82 -10.30
CA LEU A 55 10.28 13.63 -10.38
C LEU A 55 10.78 13.21 -8.97
N ARG A 56 11.07 14.19 -8.10
CA ARG A 56 11.41 13.94 -6.70
C ARG A 56 10.23 13.32 -5.95
N GLY A 57 9.03 13.83 -6.14
CA GLY A 57 7.80 13.27 -5.57
C GLY A 57 7.63 11.81 -5.96
N ARG A 58 7.69 11.50 -7.27
CA ARG A 58 7.62 10.11 -7.77
C ARG A 58 8.70 9.19 -7.18
N ALA A 59 9.93 9.68 -7.07
CA ALA A 59 11.03 8.92 -6.47
C ALA A 59 10.80 8.63 -4.98
N LEU A 60 10.31 9.61 -4.22
CA LEU A 60 10.00 9.45 -2.79
C LEU A 60 8.81 8.51 -2.56
N ASP A 61 7.74 8.62 -3.36
CA ASP A 61 6.57 7.75 -3.27
C ASP A 61 6.97 6.29 -3.50
N ARG A 62 7.76 6.03 -4.54
CA ARG A 62 8.27 4.68 -4.81
C ARG A 62 9.26 4.22 -3.73
N GLN A 63 10.13 5.10 -3.25
CA GLN A 63 11.08 4.79 -2.18
C GLN A 63 10.39 4.32 -0.91
N LYS A 64 9.31 5.00 -0.47
CA LYS A 64 8.52 4.61 0.71
C LYS A 64 7.99 3.17 0.60
N ARG A 65 7.48 2.81 -0.58
CA ARG A 65 6.94 1.46 -0.86
C ARG A 65 8.03 0.40 -0.80
N LEU A 66 9.15 0.63 -1.49
CA LEU A 66 10.27 -0.33 -1.53
C LEU A 66 10.97 -0.49 -0.18
N ALA A 67 11.08 0.58 0.62
CA ALA A 67 11.74 0.56 1.92
C ALA A 67 11.10 -0.41 2.93
N LYS A 68 9.81 -0.73 2.75
CA LYS A 68 9.09 -1.71 3.58
C LYS A 68 9.68 -3.12 3.46
N GLY A 69 10.37 -3.45 2.36
CA GLY A 69 11.01 -4.75 2.16
C GLY A 69 10.04 -5.92 1.98
N VAL A 70 8.74 -5.65 1.85
CA VAL A 70 7.69 -6.65 1.58
C VAL A 70 6.94 -6.25 0.31
N VAL A 71 6.17 -7.19 -0.23
CA VAL A 71 5.20 -6.93 -1.30
C VAL A 71 3.80 -6.94 -0.69
N LYS A 72 3.14 -5.79 -0.68
CA LYS A 72 1.77 -5.65 -0.17
C LYS A 72 0.76 -5.82 -1.30
N ILE A 73 -0.11 -6.82 -1.18
CA ILE A 73 -1.22 -7.07 -2.11
C ILE A 73 -2.52 -6.60 -1.44
N GLY A 74 -3.13 -5.57 -2.02
CA GLY A 74 -4.41 -5.02 -1.56
C GLY A 74 -5.58 -5.63 -2.31
N VAL A 75 -6.55 -6.19 -1.57
CA VAL A 75 -7.80 -6.69 -2.12
C VAL A 75 -8.85 -5.59 -2.02
N VAL A 76 -9.33 -5.11 -3.18
CA VAL A 76 -10.28 -4.00 -3.31
C VAL A 76 -11.53 -4.40 -4.08
N GLY A 77 -12.56 -3.58 -3.99
CA GLY A 77 -13.85 -3.76 -4.66
C GLY A 77 -14.95 -3.10 -3.85
N LEU A 78 -16.18 -3.04 -4.37
CA LEU A 78 -17.30 -2.52 -3.59
C LEU A 78 -17.69 -3.47 -2.44
N GLU A 79 -18.59 -3.04 -1.57
CA GLU A 79 -19.22 -3.91 -0.58
C GLU A 79 -19.98 -5.05 -1.25
N LYS A 80 -20.07 -6.18 -0.54
CA LYS A 80 -20.83 -7.38 -0.94
C LYS A 80 -20.41 -8.01 -2.28
N GLN A 81 -19.24 -7.65 -2.81
CA GLN A 81 -18.67 -8.26 -4.02
C GLN A 81 -17.96 -9.59 -3.77
N GLY A 82 -17.89 -10.05 -2.52
CA GLY A 82 -17.26 -11.32 -2.15
C GLY A 82 -15.77 -11.23 -1.80
N LYS A 83 -15.25 -10.04 -1.43
CA LYS A 83 -13.83 -9.85 -1.02
C LYS A 83 -13.41 -10.75 0.13
N SER A 84 -14.12 -10.68 1.27
CA SER A 84 -13.80 -11.50 2.43
C SER A 84 -13.96 -12.99 2.10
N ALA A 85 -15.02 -13.37 1.37
CA ALA A 85 -15.22 -14.75 0.93
C ALA A 85 -14.09 -15.27 0.03
N PHE A 86 -13.51 -14.41 -0.81
CA PHE A 86 -12.34 -14.71 -1.63
C PHE A 86 -11.07 -14.86 -0.79
N LEU A 87 -10.79 -13.91 0.12
CA LEU A 87 -9.64 -13.99 1.01
C LEU A 87 -9.68 -15.23 1.89
N SER A 88 -10.85 -15.60 2.40
CA SER A 88 -11.01 -16.80 3.19
C SER A 88 -10.75 -18.08 2.40
N ALA A 89 -11.18 -18.12 1.14
CA ALA A 89 -10.88 -19.26 0.27
C ALA A 89 -9.40 -19.30 -0.13
N TRP A 90 -8.75 -18.15 -0.31
CA TRP A 90 -7.31 -18.08 -0.59
C TRP A 90 -6.48 -18.58 0.59
N LEU A 91 -6.82 -18.14 1.80
CA LEU A 91 -6.07 -18.42 3.03
C LEU A 91 -6.51 -19.71 3.73
N ASP A 92 -7.59 -20.34 3.27
CA ASP A 92 -8.28 -21.44 3.94
C ASP A 92 -8.67 -21.10 5.40
N SER A 93 -8.98 -19.82 5.67
CA SER A 93 -9.44 -19.35 6.98
C SER A 93 -10.21 -18.04 6.89
N GLU A 94 -11.33 -17.96 7.60
CA GLU A 94 -12.15 -16.75 7.72
C GLU A 94 -11.63 -15.76 8.77
N LYS A 95 -10.76 -16.22 9.68
CA LYS A 95 -10.34 -15.45 10.86
C LYS A 95 -8.94 -14.88 10.79
N LEU A 96 -8.10 -15.38 9.87
CA LEU A 96 -6.66 -15.14 9.89
C LEU A 96 -6.27 -13.67 9.83
N LEU A 97 -6.90 -12.91 8.93
CA LEU A 97 -6.61 -11.48 8.76
C LEU A 97 -7.72 -10.64 9.39
N PRO A 98 -7.36 -9.56 10.12
CA PRO A 98 -8.35 -8.58 10.53
C PRO A 98 -8.83 -7.78 9.32
N SER A 99 -10.08 -7.32 9.41
CA SER A 99 -10.60 -6.27 8.53
C SER A 99 -9.82 -4.98 8.73
N GLU A 100 -9.83 -4.07 7.74
CA GLU A 100 -9.09 -2.79 7.85
C GLU A 100 -9.47 -1.99 9.10
N ALA A 101 -10.77 -1.95 9.46
CA ALA A 101 -11.26 -1.21 10.62
C ALA A 101 -10.73 -1.71 11.98
N GLU A 102 -10.24 -2.95 12.01
CA GLU A 102 -9.68 -3.58 13.20
C GLU A 102 -8.16 -3.73 13.12
N ARG A 103 -7.57 -3.64 11.93
CA ARG A 103 -6.15 -3.89 11.68
C ARG A 103 -5.29 -2.87 12.41
N CYS A 104 -4.21 -3.35 13.02
CA CYS A 104 -3.15 -2.47 13.47
C CYS A 104 -2.19 -2.18 12.31
N THR A 105 -2.14 -0.93 11.83
CA THR A 105 -1.25 -0.48 10.75
C THR A 105 0.24 -0.45 11.14
N TRP A 106 0.53 -0.61 12.44
CA TRP A 106 1.90 -0.61 12.98
C TRP A 106 2.57 -1.98 12.88
N SER A 107 1.77 -3.04 12.97
CA SER A 107 2.19 -4.42 12.80
C SER A 107 2.05 -4.83 11.34
N THR A 108 3.11 -5.40 10.76
CA THR A 108 3.03 -6.01 9.42
C THR A 108 2.78 -7.51 9.53
N THR A 109 1.65 -8.00 9.04
CA THR A 109 1.37 -9.45 8.96
C THR A 109 1.86 -10.01 7.64
N VAL A 110 2.90 -10.84 7.67
CA VAL A 110 3.45 -11.51 6.49
C VAL A 110 2.95 -12.96 6.48
N VAL A 111 2.49 -13.43 5.33
CA VAL A 111 2.10 -14.85 5.16
C VAL A 111 3.21 -15.56 4.38
N GLU A 112 3.77 -16.61 4.96
CA GLU A 112 4.79 -17.46 4.36
C GLU A 112 4.25 -18.87 4.10
N PRO A 113 4.69 -19.50 2.99
CA PRO A 113 4.31 -20.88 2.72
C PRO A 113 4.93 -21.83 3.75
N GLY A 114 4.08 -22.64 4.38
CA GLY A 114 4.44 -23.73 5.28
C GLY A 114 4.21 -25.10 4.66
N GLN A 115 4.76 -26.14 5.30
CA GLN A 115 4.45 -27.53 4.96
C GLN A 115 3.02 -27.89 5.36
N GLN A 116 2.45 -28.96 4.77
CA GLN A 116 1.14 -29.43 5.21
C GLN A 116 1.13 -29.77 6.71
N GLY A 117 0.13 -29.28 7.42
CA GLY A 117 0.00 -29.44 8.87
C GLY A 117 0.80 -28.43 9.71
N GLU A 118 1.58 -27.54 9.08
CA GLU A 118 2.36 -26.52 9.79
C GLU A 118 1.52 -25.25 10.01
N PHE A 119 1.18 -24.94 11.25
CA PHE A 119 0.49 -23.70 11.62
C PHE A 119 1.29 -23.00 12.72
N ARG A 120 2.14 -22.05 12.32
CA ARG A 120 2.96 -21.29 13.26
C ARG A 120 2.98 -19.81 12.92
N ALA A 121 3.28 -18.99 13.92
CA ALA A 121 3.59 -17.59 13.71
C ALA A 121 4.80 -17.17 14.56
N THR A 122 5.57 -16.23 14.06
CA THR A 122 6.62 -15.54 14.81
C THR A 122 6.26 -14.08 14.94
N VAL A 123 6.18 -13.59 16.17
CA VAL A 123 5.91 -12.18 16.49
C VAL A 123 7.22 -11.51 16.84
N GLU A 124 7.62 -10.51 16.07
CA GLU A 124 8.78 -9.67 16.31
C GLU A 124 8.33 -8.31 16.86
N PHE A 125 9.03 -7.81 17.88
CA PHE A 125 8.76 -6.52 18.50
C PHE A 125 9.78 -5.47 18.05
N TYR A 126 9.37 -4.20 18.05
CA TYR A 126 10.28 -3.10 17.82
C TYR A 126 11.32 -3.00 18.95
N ARG A 127 12.54 -2.59 18.58
CA ARG A 127 13.48 -2.03 19.55
C ARG A 127 13.12 -0.59 19.89
N ASP A 128 13.61 -0.09 21.02
CA ASP A 128 13.35 1.29 21.45
C ASP A 128 13.73 2.33 20.41
N ASP A 129 14.90 2.18 19.76
CA ASP A 129 15.37 3.11 18.74
C ASP A 129 14.52 3.04 17.46
N GLU A 130 14.06 1.85 17.08
CA GLU A 130 13.17 1.64 15.94
C GLU A 130 11.78 2.24 16.21
N PHE A 131 11.24 2.01 17.41
CA PHE A 131 9.96 2.56 17.83
C PHE A 131 10.01 4.09 17.89
N LYS A 132 11.07 4.66 18.47
CA LYS A 132 11.32 6.11 18.50
C LYS A 132 11.34 6.69 17.09
N LYS A 133 12.16 6.14 16.18
CA LYS A 133 12.24 6.60 14.78
C LYS A 133 10.88 6.58 14.09
N ARG A 134 10.02 5.60 14.42
CA ARG A 134 8.69 5.47 13.85
C ARG A 134 7.74 6.60 14.27
N ILE A 135 7.87 7.08 15.51
CA ILE A 135 6.97 8.10 16.08
C ILE A 135 7.54 9.51 16.04
N GLU A 136 8.83 9.64 15.72
CA GLU A 136 9.57 10.90 15.65
C GLU A 136 8.87 11.93 14.77
N SER A 137 8.32 11.52 13.62
CA SER A 137 7.60 12.44 12.73
C SER A 137 6.34 13.04 13.35
N TYR A 138 5.68 12.34 14.28
CA TYR A 138 4.51 12.86 14.98
C TYR A 138 4.93 13.94 15.98
N PHE A 139 6.00 13.69 16.74
CA PHE A 139 6.62 14.67 17.62
C PHE A 139 7.08 15.90 16.83
N ASP A 140 7.82 15.71 15.75
CA ASP A 140 8.37 16.81 14.94
C ASP A 140 7.30 17.68 14.28
N SER A 141 6.12 17.12 13.99
CA SER A 141 4.99 17.90 13.46
C SER A 141 4.45 18.89 14.51
N LEU A 142 4.58 18.57 15.80
CA LEU A 142 4.17 19.44 16.91
C LEU A 142 5.31 20.33 17.37
N GLU A 143 6.48 19.76 17.62
CA GLU A 143 7.70 20.43 18.09
C GLU A 143 8.94 19.70 17.53
N PRO A 144 9.65 20.29 16.54
CA PRO A 144 10.85 19.70 15.97
C PRO A 144 11.90 19.31 17.01
N GLY A 145 12.42 18.08 16.91
CA GLY A 145 13.46 17.55 17.82
C GLY A 145 12.93 17.06 19.16
N SER A 146 11.62 17.09 19.40
CA SER A 146 11.02 16.62 20.67
C SER A 146 10.90 15.09 20.78
N GLY A 147 11.22 14.34 19.72
CA GLY A 147 11.11 12.87 19.68
C GLY A 147 11.94 12.12 20.74
N GLU A 148 12.98 12.73 21.31
CA GLU A 148 13.74 12.17 22.44
C GLU A 148 12.86 11.92 23.69
N ARG A 149 11.76 12.66 23.84
CA ARG A 149 10.89 12.60 25.02
C ARG A 149 9.85 11.47 24.97
N TRP A 150 9.86 10.66 23.92
CA TRP A 150 8.84 9.63 23.70
C TRP A 150 8.63 8.68 24.91
N ALA A 151 9.70 8.37 25.64
CA ALA A 151 9.65 7.43 26.75
C ALA A 151 8.83 7.95 27.95
N GLY A 152 8.62 9.28 28.03
CA GLY A 152 7.80 9.96 29.04
C GLY A 152 6.46 10.47 28.50
N LEU A 153 6.05 10.03 27.31
CA LEU A 153 4.80 10.45 26.69
C LEU A 153 3.61 10.14 27.63
N SER A 154 2.86 11.17 27.96
CA SER A 154 1.75 11.13 28.92
C SER A 154 0.83 12.31 28.62
N ASN A 155 -0.34 12.36 29.27
CA ASN A 155 -1.25 13.51 29.11
C ASN A 155 -0.57 14.85 29.43
N ALA A 156 0.39 14.88 30.37
CA ALA A 156 1.17 16.08 30.67
C ALA A 156 2.09 16.48 29.52
N GLU A 157 2.77 15.51 28.89
CA GLU A 157 3.62 15.78 27.73
C GLU A 157 2.80 16.18 26.50
N ILE A 158 1.62 15.59 26.30
CA ILE A 158 0.68 16.01 25.26
C ILE A 158 0.29 17.48 25.43
N MET A 159 -0.06 17.90 26.66
CA MET A 159 -0.38 19.32 26.94
C MET A 159 0.81 20.24 26.71
N ARG A 160 2.03 19.79 27.01
CA ARG A 160 3.26 20.54 26.71
C ARG A 160 3.44 20.72 25.20
N LEU A 161 3.27 19.66 24.41
CA LEU A 161 3.38 19.71 22.95
C LEU A 161 2.33 20.64 22.33
N LYS A 162 1.07 20.59 22.81
CA LYS A 162 0.02 21.54 22.40
C LYS A 162 0.42 22.99 22.67
N THR A 163 0.98 23.24 23.86
CA THR A 163 1.44 24.59 24.24
C THR A 163 2.60 25.05 23.36
N ALA A 164 3.61 24.21 23.14
CA ALA A 164 4.75 24.52 22.29
C ALA A 164 4.34 24.79 20.84
N PHE A 165 3.38 24.02 20.30
CA PHE A 165 2.80 24.27 18.99
C PHE A 165 2.13 25.64 18.93
N ARG A 166 1.27 25.95 19.90
CA ARG A 166 0.56 27.24 19.97
C ARG A 166 1.51 28.42 20.09
N ASP A 167 2.55 28.31 20.91
CA ASP A 167 3.52 29.38 21.11
C ASP A 167 4.34 29.65 19.83
N ARG A 168 4.54 28.61 18.99
CA ARG A 168 5.24 28.73 17.71
C ARG A 168 4.34 29.27 16.59
N GLU A 169 3.14 28.72 16.44
CA GLU A 169 2.25 29.00 15.31
C GLU A 169 1.27 30.16 15.58
N GLY A 170 1.06 30.51 16.86
CA GLY A 170 0.15 31.58 17.28
C GLY A 170 -1.33 31.18 17.33
N PHE A 171 -1.66 29.89 17.18
CA PHE A 171 -3.02 29.35 17.27
C PHE A 171 -3.01 27.92 17.83
N ASP A 172 -4.17 27.44 18.30
CA ASP A 172 -4.28 26.10 18.89
C ASP A 172 -4.31 25.00 17.82
N ILE A 173 -3.73 23.84 18.10
CA ILE A 173 -3.77 22.70 17.19
C ILE A 173 -5.18 22.13 16.99
N ASP A 174 -6.05 22.33 17.99
CA ASP A 174 -7.45 21.94 17.91
C ASP A 174 -8.27 22.92 17.03
N ASP A 175 -7.68 24.02 16.54
CA ASP A 175 -8.34 24.97 15.62
C ASP A 175 -8.45 24.36 14.21
N PRO A 176 -9.66 23.97 13.76
CA PRO A 176 -9.84 23.26 12.49
C PRO A 176 -9.64 24.14 11.26
N ASP A 177 -9.70 25.47 11.41
CA ASP A 177 -9.58 26.41 10.30
C ASP A 177 -8.11 26.80 10.03
N ARG A 178 -7.23 26.60 11.03
CA ARG A 178 -5.83 27.03 10.96
C ARG A 178 -4.83 25.88 11.05
N ALA A 179 -5.09 24.88 11.88
CA ALA A 179 -4.18 23.75 12.03
C ALA A 179 -4.28 22.82 10.82
N GLY A 180 -3.12 22.42 10.31
CA GLY A 180 -3.05 21.47 9.22
C GLY A 180 -3.53 20.08 9.67
N LYS A 181 -4.10 19.35 8.71
CA LYS A 181 -4.57 17.97 8.93
C LYS A 181 -3.44 17.06 9.44
N ARG A 182 -2.20 17.31 9.01
CA ARG A 182 -1.03 16.52 9.41
C ARG A 182 -0.77 16.62 10.91
N GLU A 183 -0.81 17.82 11.44
CA GLU A 183 -0.54 18.13 12.85
C GLU A 183 -1.64 17.51 13.72
N GLN A 184 -2.90 17.68 13.34
CA GLN A 184 -4.05 17.07 14.04
C GLN A 184 -3.97 15.54 14.07
N LEU A 185 -3.61 14.90 12.94
CA LEU A 185 -3.40 13.45 12.89
C LEU A 185 -2.23 13.01 13.78
N ALA A 186 -1.12 13.75 13.76
CA ALA A 186 0.03 13.47 14.61
C ALA A 186 -0.34 13.55 16.10
N LEU A 187 -1.10 14.57 16.51
CA LEU A 187 -1.59 14.70 17.88
C LEU A 187 -2.49 13.52 18.27
N ALA A 188 -3.46 13.17 17.42
CA ALA A 188 -4.36 12.05 17.68
C ALA A 188 -3.60 10.74 17.87
N GLU A 189 -2.60 10.46 17.03
CA GLU A 189 -1.73 9.29 17.17
C GLU A 189 -0.94 9.30 18.49
N LEU A 190 -0.37 10.44 18.89
CA LEU A 190 0.36 10.55 20.15
C LEU A 190 -0.53 10.34 21.37
N VAL A 191 -1.79 10.80 21.34
CA VAL A 191 -2.77 10.55 22.41
C VAL A 191 -3.07 9.05 22.53
N GLU A 192 -3.32 8.37 21.42
CA GLU A 192 -3.55 6.92 21.41
C GLU A 192 -2.32 6.14 21.92
N ILE A 193 -1.11 6.54 21.53
CA ILE A 193 0.13 5.94 22.04
C ILE A 193 0.28 6.19 23.55
N ALA A 194 -0.04 7.39 24.03
CA ALA A 194 0.05 7.74 25.44
C ALA A 194 -0.85 6.85 26.31
N ASN A 195 -2.07 6.56 25.82
CA ASN A 195 -3.04 5.71 26.53
C ASN A 195 -2.50 4.28 26.76
N ASP A 196 -1.79 3.73 25.78
CA ASP A 196 -1.26 2.36 25.82
C ASP A 196 0.25 2.28 26.12
N LEU A 197 0.91 3.41 26.43
CA LEU A 197 2.38 3.49 26.45
C LEU A 197 3.01 2.47 27.43
N LYS A 198 2.35 2.23 28.57
CA LYS A 198 2.81 1.26 29.57
C LYS A 198 2.93 -0.14 28.96
N ASP A 199 1.90 -0.59 28.27
CA ASP A 199 1.85 -1.92 27.65
C ASP A 199 2.72 -2.01 26.40
N ILE A 200 2.84 -0.92 25.64
CA ILE A 200 3.79 -0.80 24.53
C ILE A 200 5.22 -1.02 25.06
N LYS A 201 5.65 -0.23 26.06
CA LYS A 201 6.99 -0.33 26.65
C LYS A 201 7.26 -1.71 27.27
N ALA A 202 6.25 -2.35 27.83
CA ALA A 202 6.38 -3.71 28.36
C ALA A 202 6.75 -4.74 27.27
N LYS A 203 6.35 -4.50 26.00
CA LYS A 203 6.60 -5.39 24.86
C LYS A 203 7.81 -5.02 24.01
N LEU A 204 8.26 -3.76 24.03
CA LEU A 204 9.44 -3.34 23.29
C LEU A 204 10.69 -4.13 23.72
N ASN A 205 11.60 -4.34 22.76
CA ASN A 205 12.86 -5.08 22.92
C ASN A 205 12.73 -6.56 23.35
N GLN A 206 11.51 -7.10 23.45
CA GLN A 206 11.34 -8.52 23.73
C GLN A 206 11.91 -9.39 22.60
N ALA A 207 12.40 -10.57 22.97
CA ALA A 207 12.77 -11.58 22.00
C ALA A 207 11.54 -12.02 21.19
N PRO A 208 11.72 -12.47 19.93
CA PRO A 208 10.60 -12.93 19.12
C PRO A 208 9.81 -14.05 19.80
N VAL A 209 8.48 -13.93 19.78
CA VAL A 209 7.57 -14.92 20.35
C VAL A 209 7.12 -15.89 19.26
N LYS A 210 7.34 -17.19 19.49
CA LYS A 210 6.84 -18.25 18.62
C LYS A 210 5.48 -18.72 19.11
N ILE A 211 4.54 -18.83 18.18
CA ILE A 211 3.19 -19.32 18.40
C ILE A 211 3.01 -20.52 17.49
N GLU A 212 2.63 -21.66 18.06
CA GLU A 212 2.27 -22.86 17.30
C GLU A 212 0.81 -23.19 17.55
N ALA A 213 0.17 -23.81 16.57
CA ALA A 213 -1.23 -24.21 16.62
C ALA A 213 -1.44 -25.52 15.86
N THR A 214 -2.55 -26.19 16.13
CA THR A 214 -2.95 -27.43 15.44
C THR A 214 -3.88 -27.18 14.25
N SER A 215 -4.38 -25.95 14.12
CA SER A 215 -5.22 -25.51 13.01
C SER A 215 -5.03 -24.03 12.72
N ILE A 216 -5.40 -23.61 11.51
CA ILE A 216 -5.32 -22.21 11.09
C ILE A 216 -6.23 -21.30 11.91
N ASP A 217 -7.41 -21.76 12.31
CA ASP A 217 -8.34 -20.95 13.12
C ASP A 217 -7.83 -20.78 14.55
N GLN A 218 -7.22 -21.82 15.13
CA GLN A 218 -6.56 -21.68 16.43
C GLN A 218 -5.36 -20.73 16.34
N LEU A 219 -4.61 -20.77 15.23
CA LEU A 219 -3.53 -19.81 14.99
C LEU A 219 -4.08 -18.39 14.90
N ALA A 220 -5.15 -18.18 14.12
CA ALA A 220 -5.81 -16.89 13.93
C ALA A 220 -6.25 -16.27 15.26
N ASP A 221 -6.90 -17.05 16.12
CA ASP A 221 -7.33 -16.61 17.45
C ASP A 221 -6.12 -16.22 18.33
N ARG A 222 -5.00 -16.96 18.25
CA ARG A 222 -3.77 -16.69 19.02
C ARG A 222 -2.98 -15.48 18.53
N ILE A 223 -3.00 -15.19 17.22
CA ILE A 223 -2.26 -14.05 16.66
C ILE A 223 -3.05 -12.74 16.70
N ARG A 224 -4.38 -12.79 16.88
CA ARG A 224 -5.27 -11.61 16.87
C ARG A 224 -4.77 -10.45 17.75
N PRO A 225 -4.29 -10.67 19.00
CA PRO A 225 -3.78 -9.61 19.86
C PRO A 225 -2.51 -8.89 19.37
N TYR A 226 -1.88 -9.41 18.31
CA TYR A 226 -0.65 -8.88 17.73
C TYR A 226 -0.86 -8.21 16.37
N ILE A 227 -2.06 -8.31 15.78
CA ILE A 227 -2.36 -7.80 14.43
C ILE A 227 -3.62 -6.91 14.38
N ALA A 228 -4.42 -6.88 15.44
CA ALA A 228 -5.63 -6.08 15.55
C ALA A 228 -5.54 -5.07 16.71
N LEU A 229 -6.24 -3.93 16.58
CA LEU A 229 -6.33 -2.89 17.60
C LEU A 229 -7.26 -3.27 18.76
N LYS A 230 -8.27 -4.12 18.49
CA LYS A 230 -9.27 -4.54 19.46
C LYS A 230 -9.87 -5.89 19.11
N ASP A 231 -10.42 -6.54 20.14
CA ASP A 231 -11.18 -7.77 20.05
C ASP A 231 -12.64 -7.46 19.71
N THR A 232 -12.97 -7.42 18.43
CA THR A 232 -14.36 -7.21 17.99
C THR A 232 -15.24 -8.45 18.17
N MET A 233 -14.63 -9.62 18.36
CA MET A 233 -15.33 -10.89 18.57
C MET A 233 -15.80 -11.02 20.02
N HIS A 234 -15.08 -10.43 20.97
CA HIS A 234 -15.36 -10.52 22.40
C HIS A 234 -15.44 -9.13 23.06
N GLY A 235 -16.42 -8.33 22.64
CA GLY A 235 -16.84 -7.13 23.39
C GLY A 235 -16.07 -5.84 23.09
N ASN A 236 -15.39 -5.75 21.94
CA ASN A 236 -14.64 -4.57 21.48
C ASN A 236 -13.51 -4.14 22.43
N ARG A 237 -12.93 -5.09 23.19
CA ARG A 237 -11.84 -4.78 24.13
C ARG A 237 -10.56 -4.39 23.38
N PRO A 238 -9.87 -3.29 23.69
CA PRO A 238 -8.58 -2.96 23.07
C PRO A 238 -7.53 -4.06 23.29
N TYR A 239 -6.62 -4.23 22.34
CA TYR A 239 -5.42 -5.04 22.49
C TYR A 239 -4.23 -4.13 22.83
N PRO A 240 -3.98 -3.84 24.12
CA PRO A 240 -2.94 -2.92 24.52
C PRO A 240 -1.55 -3.46 24.12
N GLY A 241 -0.68 -2.56 23.68
CA GLY A 241 0.68 -2.90 23.27
C GLY A 241 0.81 -3.52 21.87
N VAL A 242 -0.26 -3.67 21.08
CA VAL A 242 -0.14 -4.11 19.68
C VAL A 242 0.76 -3.18 18.85
N ARG A 243 0.80 -1.88 19.17
CA ARG A 243 1.70 -0.90 18.55
C ARG A 243 3.20 -1.18 18.76
N ALA A 244 3.57 -2.04 19.73
CA ALA A 244 4.95 -2.51 19.91
C ALA A 244 5.34 -3.64 18.94
N VAL A 245 4.37 -4.26 18.27
CA VAL A 245 4.59 -5.36 17.32
C VAL A 245 5.09 -4.79 16.00
N LYS A 246 6.22 -5.32 15.53
CA LYS A 246 6.88 -4.94 14.28
C LYS A 246 6.38 -5.79 13.12
N VAL A 247 6.54 -7.10 13.23
CA VAL A 247 6.13 -8.07 12.21
C VAL A 247 5.49 -9.28 12.88
N VAL A 248 4.44 -9.81 12.26
CA VAL A 248 3.88 -11.12 12.55
C VAL A 248 4.03 -11.98 11.31
N THR A 249 4.98 -12.90 11.32
CA THR A 249 5.21 -13.83 10.21
C THR A 249 4.41 -15.10 10.47
N VAL A 250 3.37 -15.32 9.67
CA VAL A 250 2.46 -16.46 9.73
C VAL A 250 2.92 -17.51 8.71
N THR A 251 3.36 -18.67 9.16
CA THR A 251 3.68 -19.81 8.30
C THR A 251 2.50 -20.78 8.30
N ILE A 252 1.85 -20.94 7.15
CA ILE A 252 0.68 -21.80 6.94
C ILE A 252 0.75 -22.49 5.58
N PRO A 253 0.10 -23.66 5.39
CA PRO A 253 0.09 -24.38 4.12
C PRO A 253 -0.78 -23.68 3.06
N VAL A 254 -0.34 -22.53 2.57
CA VAL A 254 -1.04 -21.79 1.51
C VAL A 254 -0.42 -22.10 0.16
N ARG A 255 -1.24 -22.63 -0.75
CA ARG A 255 -0.86 -22.83 -2.16
C ARG A 255 -0.73 -21.47 -2.84
N GLY A 256 0.41 -21.21 -3.48
CA GLY A 256 0.65 -19.95 -4.18
C GLY A 256 0.97 -18.74 -3.28
N ALA A 257 1.24 -18.95 -1.98
CA ALA A 257 1.89 -17.92 -1.16
C ALA A 257 3.38 -17.88 -1.47
N MET A 258 3.91 -16.70 -1.74
CA MET A 258 5.33 -16.44 -1.86
C MET A 258 5.84 -15.81 -0.56
N PRO A 259 7.06 -16.15 -0.08
CA PRO A 259 7.64 -15.51 1.10
C PRO A 259 7.62 -13.97 0.99
N GLY A 260 7.35 -13.27 2.09
CA GLY A 260 7.37 -11.81 2.14
C GLY A 260 6.17 -11.09 1.51
N VAL A 261 5.06 -11.80 1.26
CA VAL A 261 3.80 -11.23 0.80
C VAL A 261 2.90 -10.87 1.98
N VAL A 262 2.31 -9.68 1.92
CA VAL A 262 1.32 -9.19 2.87
C VAL A 262 -0.01 -9.03 2.15
N LEU A 263 -1.04 -9.76 2.59
CA LEU A 263 -2.40 -9.57 2.09
C LEU A 263 -3.15 -8.53 2.94
N MET A 264 -3.80 -7.60 2.26
CA MET A 264 -4.59 -6.53 2.88
C MET A 264 -6.04 -6.63 2.42
N ASP A 265 -6.95 -6.83 3.37
CA ASP A 265 -8.39 -6.68 3.14
C ASP A 265 -8.75 -5.21 3.26
N LEU A 266 -9.10 -4.56 2.15
CA LEU A 266 -9.51 -3.16 2.12
C LEU A 266 -11.04 -3.07 2.07
N PRO A 267 -11.66 -2.10 2.75
CA PRO A 267 -13.11 -2.00 2.86
C PRO A 267 -13.76 -1.67 1.51
N GLY A 268 -15.08 -1.80 1.45
CA GLY A 268 -15.84 -1.30 0.30
C GLY A 268 -15.82 0.22 0.26
N ILE A 269 -15.51 0.78 -0.90
CA ILE A 269 -15.49 2.25 -1.09
C ILE A 269 -16.90 2.87 -1.20
N ASP A 270 -17.92 2.06 -1.42
CA ASP A 270 -19.35 2.42 -1.37
C ASP A 270 -19.96 2.18 0.03
N ALA A 271 -19.13 1.88 1.02
CA ALA A 271 -19.56 1.84 2.41
C ALA A 271 -20.17 3.20 2.79
N PRO A 272 -21.15 3.25 3.72
CA PRO A 272 -21.84 4.48 4.09
C PRO A 272 -20.93 5.59 4.67
N SER A 273 -19.70 5.25 5.04
CA SER A 273 -18.75 6.16 5.68
C SER A 273 -17.71 6.67 4.68
N ASP A 274 -17.60 7.99 4.56
CA ASP A 274 -16.50 8.67 3.85
C ASP A 274 -15.11 8.23 4.34
N LYS A 275 -15.03 7.72 5.57
CA LYS A 275 -13.80 7.18 6.14
C LYS A 275 -13.30 5.97 5.35
N ALA A 276 -14.16 4.98 5.09
CA ALA A 276 -13.76 3.74 4.40
C ALA A 276 -13.21 3.98 2.99
N ARG A 277 -13.80 4.94 2.26
CA ARG A 277 -13.30 5.35 0.95
C ARG A 277 -11.90 5.97 1.07
N ARG A 278 -11.71 6.91 2.01
CA ARG A 278 -10.41 7.56 2.23
C ARG A 278 -9.34 6.57 2.66
N ASP A 279 -9.66 5.65 3.56
CA ASP A 279 -8.73 4.63 4.07
C ASP A 279 -8.27 3.72 2.91
N THR A 280 -9.19 3.30 2.03
CA THR A 280 -8.85 2.53 0.81
C THR A 280 -7.98 3.33 -0.16
N GLU A 281 -8.31 4.60 -0.41
CA GLU A 281 -7.53 5.49 -1.29
C GLU A 281 -6.10 5.70 -0.75
N GLU A 282 -5.96 5.90 0.55
CA GLU A 282 -4.68 6.06 1.23
C GLU A 282 -3.85 4.77 1.20
N ALA A 283 -4.48 3.62 1.49
CA ALA A 283 -3.81 2.33 1.41
C ALA A 283 -3.32 2.03 -0.02
N LEU A 284 -4.14 2.31 -1.04
CA LEU A 284 -3.74 2.17 -2.43
C LEU A 284 -2.55 3.07 -2.79
N SER A 285 -2.52 4.30 -2.27
CA SER A 285 -1.52 5.33 -2.58
C SER A 285 -0.18 5.14 -1.86
N GLU A 286 -0.20 4.71 -0.60
CA GLU A 286 1.00 4.65 0.25
C GLU A 286 1.47 3.22 0.56
N GLU A 287 0.60 2.22 0.42
CA GLU A 287 0.89 0.86 0.92
C GLU A 287 0.91 -0.22 -0.15
N VAL A 288 -0.08 -0.27 -1.03
CA VAL A 288 -0.36 -1.45 -1.86
C VAL A 288 0.50 -1.48 -3.13
N ASP A 289 1.40 -2.45 -3.24
CA ASP A 289 2.22 -2.68 -4.43
C ASP A 289 1.43 -3.30 -5.59
N VAL A 290 0.50 -4.21 -5.26
CA VAL A 290 -0.27 -5.01 -6.23
C VAL A 290 -1.73 -5.02 -5.81
N THR A 291 -2.64 -4.81 -6.76
CA THR A 291 -4.08 -4.74 -6.48
C THR A 291 -4.78 -5.99 -7.00
N ILE A 292 -5.59 -6.63 -6.15
CA ILE A 292 -6.58 -7.62 -6.57
C ILE A 292 -7.95 -6.95 -6.51
N PHE A 293 -8.54 -6.68 -7.67
CA PHE A 293 -9.87 -6.09 -7.80
C PHE A 293 -10.92 -7.20 -7.84
N ILE A 294 -11.85 -7.19 -6.90
CA ILE A 294 -12.94 -8.16 -6.81
C ILE A 294 -14.19 -7.59 -7.49
N LYS A 295 -14.70 -8.33 -8.48
CA LYS A 295 -15.93 -8.02 -9.22
C LYS A 295 -16.97 -9.12 -9.05
N ASP A 296 -18.20 -8.77 -8.68
CA ASP A 296 -19.38 -9.64 -8.72
C ASP A 296 -20.00 -9.66 -10.12
N ILE A 297 -20.06 -10.84 -10.75
CA ILE A 297 -20.58 -10.97 -12.13
C ILE A 297 -22.09 -10.88 -12.24
N THR A 298 -22.85 -10.90 -11.15
CA THR A 298 -24.30 -10.62 -11.21
C THR A 298 -24.60 -9.26 -11.83
N ARG A 299 -23.64 -8.33 -11.74
CA ARG A 299 -23.67 -7.02 -12.39
C ARG A 299 -22.40 -6.90 -13.24
N PRO A 300 -22.36 -7.45 -14.46
CA PRO A 300 -21.11 -7.61 -15.21
C PRO A 300 -20.55 -6.27 -15.74
N SER A 301 -21.40 -5.25 -15.90
CA SER A 301 -20.99 -3.89 -16.26
C SER A 301 -20.25 -3.20 -15.13
N LEU A 302 -19.29 -2.34 -15.49
CA LEU A 302 -18.58 -1.48 -14.55
C LEU A 302 -19.47 -0.30 -14.15
N VAL A 303 -19.72 -0.15 -12.86
CA VAL A 303 -20.47 1.00 -12.33
C VAL A 303 -19.54 2.17 -12.03
N ARG A 304 -20.11 3.38 -11.86
CA ARG A 304 -19.34 4.61 -11.63
C ARG A 304 -18.32 4.49 -10.49
N HIS A 305 -18.72 3.94 -9.34
CA HIS A 305 -17.81 3.77 -8.20
C HIS A 305 -16.65 2.81 -8.52
N GLU A 306 -16.86 1.78 -9.34
CA GLU A 306 -15.78 0.88 -9.78
C GLU A 306 -14.83 1.58 -10.73
N LEU A 307 -15.34 2.39 -11.65
CA LEU A 307 -14.51 3.21 -12.53
C LEU A 307 -13.69 4.23 -11.74
N ASP A 308 -14.28 4.85 -10.71
CA ASP A 308 -13.57 5.77 -9.83
C ASP A 308 -12.48 5.04 -9.03
N LEU A 309 -12.74 3.81 -8.55
CA LEU A 309 -11.72 2.97 -7.91
C LEU A 309 -10.56 2.62 -8.85
N LEU A 310 -10.86 2.29 -10.12
CA LEU A 310 -9.83 2.02 -11.12
C LEU A 310 -8.98 3.27 -11.39
N ARG A 311 -9.60 4.45 -11.44
CA ARG A 311 -8.87 5.74 -11.57
C ARG A 311 -8.01 6.03 -10.36
N THR A 312 -8.53 5.87 -9.15
CA THR A 312 -7.76 5.99 -7.91
C THR A 312 -6.58 5.02 -7.92
N ALA A 313 -6.82 3.75 -8.26
CA ALA A 313 -5.77 2.77 -8.36
C ALA A 313 -4.73 3.20 -9.38
N GLN A 314 -5.11 3.77 -10.53
CA GLN A 314 -4.18 4.29 -11.53
C GLN A 314 -3.34 5.48 -11.03
N THR A 315 -3.93 6.43 -10.31
CA THR A 315 -3.22 7.63 -9.82
C THR A 315 -2.35 7.35 -8.59
N ALA A 316 -2.68 6.31 -7.81
CA ALA A 316 -1.99 5.91 -6.59
C ALA A 316 -0.51 5.52 -6.78
N ASP A 317 -0.11 5.06 -7.96
CA ASP A 317 1.30 4.91 -8.33
C ASP A 317 1.48 5.34 -9.78
N ARG A 318 1.99 6.56 -9.96
CA ARG A 318 2.23 7.18 -11.26
C ARG A 318 3.44 6.58 -11.99
N SER A 319 4.21 5.72 -11.34
CA SER A 319 5.42 5.11 -11.90
C SER A 319 5.15 3.79 -12.61
N ILE A 320 4.04 3.11 -12.28
CA ILE A 320 3.69 1.79 -12.82
C ILE A 320 2.26 1.82 -13.37
N SER A 321 2.10 1.39 -14.62
CA SER A 321 0.79 1.30 -15.24
C SER A 321 -0.13 0.35 -14.46
N LEU A 322 -1.41 0.72 -14.36
CA LEU A 322 -2.42 -0.05 -13.64
C LEU A 322 -2.48 -1.52 -14.10
N LYS A 323 -2.36 -1.77 -15.41
CA LYS A 323 -2.38 -3.12 -16.01
C LYS A 323 -1.23 -4.02 -15.53
N ASP A 324 -0.09 -3.43 -15.20
CA ASP A 324 1.11 -4.19 -14.85
C ASP A 324 1.05 -4.67 -13.39
N ARG A 325 0.21 -4.07 -12.56
CA ARG A 325 0.11 -4.36 -11.11
C ARG A 325 -1.28 -4.70 -10.61
N MET A 326 -2.23 -5.00 -11.50
CA MET A 326 -3.58 -5.35 -11.12
C MET A 326 -4.02 -6.71 -11.65
N PHE A 327 -4.74 -7.43 -10.80
CA PHE A 327 -5.41 -8.69 -11.09
C PHE A 327 -6.90 -8.48 -10.81
N VAL A 328 -7.77 -8.99 -11.66
CA VAL A 328 -9.21 -8.90 -11.49
C VAL A 328 -9.76 -10.28 -11.21
N VAL A 329 -10.56 -10.42 -10.16
CA VAL A 329 -11.25 -11.67 -9.82
C VAL A 329 -12.74 -11.47 -10.03
N LEU A 330 -13.32 -12.28 -10.92
CA LEU A 330 -14.75 -12.26 -11.19
C LEU A 330 -15.41 -13.36 -10.34
N THR A 331 -16.05 -12.98 -9.25
CA THR A 331 -16.68 -13.91 -8.29
C THR A 331 -18.04 -14.40 -8.79
N LYS A 332 -18.49 -15.53 -8.23
CA LYS A 332 -19.80 -16.15 -8.51
C LYS A 332 -19.93 -16.64 -9.95
N ALA A 333 -18.83 -17.10 -10.56
CA ALA A 333 -18.81 -17.65 -11.91
C ALA A 333 -19.77 -18.85 -12.10
N ASP A 334 -20.07 -19.55 -11.01
CA ASP A 334 -20.97 -20.69 -10.93
C ASP A 334 -22.46 -20.33 -10.82
N LEU A 335 -22.82 -19.05 -10.70
CA LEU A 335 -24.19 -18.67 -10.36
C LEU A 335 -25.18 -18.80 -11.53
N PHE A 336 -24.72 -18.57 -12.76
CA PHE A 336 -25.57 -18.56 -13.95
C PHE A 336 -25.28 -19.79 -14.80
N ASP A 337 -26.31 -20.59 -15.05
CA ASP A 337 -26.30 -21.78 -15.90
C ASP A 337 -26.84 -21.53 -17.32
N HIS A 338 -27.26 -20.30 -17.62
CA HIS A 338 -27.69 -19.85 -18.95
C HIS A 338 -27.20 -18.43 -19.23
N PRO A 339 -27.07 -18.02 -20.51
CA PRO A 339 -26.78 -16.64 -20.86
C PRO A 339 -27.95 -15.71 -20.51
N ASP A 340 -27.69 -14.40 -20.46
CA ASP A 340 -28.71 -13.38 -20.30
C ASP A 340 -29.69 -13.31 -21.51
N GLU A 341 -30.69 -12.44 -21.42
CA GLU A 341 -31.70 -12.23 -22.49
C GLU A 341 -31.08 -11.86 -23.85
N ASN A 342 -29.85 -11.32 -23.86
CA ASN A 342 -29.11 -10.93 -25.05
C ASN A 342 -28.11 -12.02 -25.53
N GLY A 343 -28.13 -13.20 -24.91
CA GLY A 343 -27.22 -14.30 -25.22
C GLY A 343 -25.81 -14.15 -24.64
N ASN A 344 -25.59 -13.19 -23.74
CA ASN A 344 -24.27 -12.97 -23.13
C ASN A 344 -24.10 -13.75 -21.84
N TRP A 345 -22.94 -14.40 -21.69
CA TRP A 345 -22.50 -14.91 -20.41
C TRP A 345 -21.94 -13.77 -19.57
N HIS A 346 -22.50 -13.57 -18.37
CA HIS A 346 -22.12 -12.48 -17.48
C HIS A 346 -20.61 -12.42 -17.18
N TRP A 347 -19.97 -13.56 -16.90
CA TRP A 347 -18.53 -13.61 -16.64
C TRP A 347 -17.73 -13.18 -17.87
N ALA A 348 -18.13 -13.60 -19.08
CA ALA A 348 -17.44 -13.27 -20.32
C ALA A 348 -17.60 -11.78 -20.68
N LEU A 349 -18.80 -11.23 -20.45
CA LEU A 349 -19.06 -9.80 -20.57
C LEU A 349 -18.18 -8.99 -19.60
N ALA A 350 -18.08 -9.41 -18.35
CA ALA A 350 -17.20 -8.76 -17.37
C ALA A 350 -15.72 -8.84 -17.78
N VAL A 351 -15.23 -9.98 -18.30
CA VAL A 351 -13.88 -10.09 -18.86
C VAL A 351 -13.66 -9.05 -19.97
N ARG A 352 -14.60 -8.93 -20.91
CA ARG A 352 -14.51 -7.95 -22.00
C ARG A 352 -14.44 -6.51 -21.47
N ASN A 353 -15.32 -6.17 -20.52
CA ASN A 353 -15.37 -4.83 -19.93
C ASN A 353 -14.04 -4.43 -19.27
N PHE A 354 -13.35 -5.35 -18.58
CA PHE A 354 -12.04 -5.06 -17.99
C PHE A 354 -10.92 -5.00 -19.05
N LYS A 355 -10.97 -5.83 -20.09
CA LYS A 355 -10.03 -5.74 -21.22
C LYS A 355 -10.14 -4.42 -21.97
N GLU A 356 -11.35 -3.88 -22.11
CA GLU A 356 -11.58 -2.54 -22.69
C GLU A 356 -10.94 -1.41 -21.84
N GLN A 357 -10.74 -1.64 -20.53
CA GLN A 357 -9.98 -0.76 -19.65
C GLN A 357 -8.46 -1.05 -19.67
N GLY A 358 -7.98 -1.95 -20.55
CA GLY A 358 -6.58 -2.33 -20.69
C GLY A 358 -6.08 -3.32 -19.63
N ILE A 359 -6.99 -4.04 -18.96
CA ILE A 359 -6.67 -4.99 -17.88
C ILE A 359 -6.84 -6.42 -18.40
N ASP A 360 -5.72 -7.09 -18.67
CA ASP A 360 -5.72 -8.43 -19.26
C ASP A 360 -5.81 -9.57 -18.23
N ARG A 361 -5.36 -9.31 -17.01
CA ARG A 361 -5.25 -10.29 -15.91
C ARG A 361 -6.60 -10.48 -15.20
N VAL A 362 -7.56 -11.11 -15.89
CA VAL A 362 -8.93 -11.33 -15.39
C VAL A 362 -9.20 -12.81 -15.14
N PHE A 363 -9.69 -13.13 -13.94
CA PHE A 363 -9.84 -14.49 -13.45
C PHE A 363 -11.28 -14.75 -12.99
N PRO A 364 -12.12 -15.36 -13.83
CA PRO A 364 -13.38 -15.97 -13.38
C PRO A 364 -13.15 -17.02 -12.31
N TYR A 365 -13.90 -16.91 -11.21
CA TYR A 365 -13.69 -17.63 -9.96
C TYR A 365 -15.02 -18.05 -9.32
N SER A 366 -15.03 -19.26 -8.76
CA SER A 366 -16.12 -19.78 -7.94
C SER A 366 -15.61 -20.25 -6.57
N LYS A 367 -16.15 -19.69 -5.48
CA LYS A 367 -15.90 -20.19 -4.12
C LYS A 367 -16.49 -21.59 -3.93
N VAL A 368 -17.68 -21.85 -4.47
CA VAL A 368 -18.34 -23.14 -4.34
C VAL A 368 -17.45 -24.24 -4.93
N TRP A 369 -16.92 -24.01 -6.13
CA TRP A 369 -16.04 -24.98 -6.79
C TRP A 369 -14.66 -25.13 -6.16
N VAL A 370 -14.18 -24.16 -5.37
CA VAL A 370 -12.98 -24.38 -4.53
C VAL A 370 -13.23 -25.47 -3.49
N HIS A 371 -14.39 -25.43 -2.83
CA HIS A 371 -14.70 -26.37 -1.74
C HIS A 371 -15.29 -27.70 -2.24
N GLN A 372 -16.08 -27.67 -3.30
CA GLN A 372 -16.86 -28.83 -3.79
C GLN A 372 -16.32 -29.42 -5.10
N LYS A 373 -15.25 -28.85 -5.66
CA LYS A 373 -14.76 -29.06 -7.03
C LYS A 373 -15.74 -28.55 -8.11
N PRO A 374 -15.26 -28.25 -9.33
CA PRO A 374 -16.13 -27.80 -10.41
C PRO A 374 -17.15 -28.88 -10.83
N ASP A 375 -18.41 -28.47 -11.00
CA ASP A 375 -19.46 -29.32 -11.55
C ASP A 375 -19.38 -29.37 -13.08
N MET A 376 -19.07 -30.54 -13.63
CA MET A 376 -18.92 -30.73 -15.08
C MET A 376 -20.25 -30.78 -15.85
N ALA A 377 -21.38 -30.90 -15.15
CA ALA A 377 -22.70 -30.71 -15.76
C ALA A 377 -23.02 -29.23 -15.98
N HIS A 378 -22.40 -28.34 -15.19
CA HIS A 378 -22.62 -26.90 -15.31
C HIS A 378 -21.94 -26.34 -16.58
N PRO A 379 -22.65 -25.62 -17.47
CA PRO A 379 -22.11 -25.20 -18.76
C PRO A 379 -20.88 -24.29 -18.64
N VAL A 380 -20.85 -23.41 -17.62
CA VAL A 380 -19.70 -22.53 -17.37
C VAL A 380 -18.42 -23.30 -17.03
N ALA A 381 -18.48 -24.52 -16.50
CA ALA A 381 -17.29 -25.29 -16.17
C ALA A 381 -16.42 -25.55 -17.42
N ARG A 382 -17.06 -25.96 -18.54
CA ARG A 382 -16.36 -26.12 -19.83
C ARG A 382 -15.88 -24.79 -20.38
N HIS A 383 -16.68 -23.73 -20.28
CA HIS A 383 -16.26 -22.41 -20.75
C HIS A 383 -15.02 -21.88 -20.02
N LEU A 384 -14.92 -22.09 -18.71
CA LEU A 384 -13.73 -21.69 -17.96
C LEU A 384 -12.52 -22.55 -18.32
N MET A 385 -12.72 -23.85 -18.57
CA MET A 385 -11.65 -24.72 -19.05
C MET A 385 -11.06 -24.21 -20.37
N ASP A 386 -11.91 -23.86 -21.34
CA ASP A 386 -11.49 -23.29 -22.62
C ASP A 386 -10.81 -21.93 -22.42
N PHE A 387 -11.39 -21.06 -21.60
CA PHE A 387 -10.84 -19.73 -21.28
C PHE A 387 -9.43 -19.80 -20.69
N TYR A 388 -9.20 -20.75 -19.78
CA TYR A 388 -7.89 -20.97 -19.15
C TYR A 388 -6.97 -21.91 -19.96
N GLY A 389 -7.41 -22.39 -21.11
CA GLY A 389 -6.63 -23.28 -21.98
C GLY A 389 -6.26 -24.61 -21.32
N THR A 390 -7.21 -25.24 -20.62
CA THR A 390 -6.97 -26.46 -19.83
C THR A 390 -8.01 -27.54 -20.11
N THR A 391 -7.57 -28.80 -20.03
CA THR A 391 -8.45 -29.98 -20.15
C THR A 391 -8.93 -30.50 -18.79
N GLN A 392 -8.42 -29.95 -17.69
CA GLN A 392 -8.86 -30.27 -16.33
C GLN A 392 -9.86 -29.23 -15.80
N PRO A 393 -10.87 -29.65 -15.01
CA PRO A 393 -11.83 -28.74 -14.39
C PRO A 393 -11.13 -27.68 -13.53
N VAL A 394 -11.58 -26.43 -13.62
CA VAL A 394 -10.94 -25.30 -12.93
C VAL A 394 -11.95 -24.42 -12.21
N HIS A 395 -11.62 -24.05 -10.97
CA HIS A 395 -12.39 -23.11 -10.14
C HIS A 395 -11.82 -21.67 -10.16
N GLY A 396 -10.74 -21.43 -10.91
CA GLY A 396 -10.15 -20.10 -11.12
C GLY A 396 -9.12 -19.66 -10.06
N LEU A 397 -9.30 -20.01 -8.78
CA LEU A 397 -8.38 -19.60 -7.71
C LEU A 397 -6.94 -20.10 -7.92
N GLU A 398 -6.77 -21.36 -8.31
CA GLU A 398 -5.43 -21.91 -8.60
C GLU A 398 -4.74 -21.18 -9.76
N ARG A 399 -5.51 -20.79 -10.78
CA ARG A 399 -5.00 -20.03 -11.94
C ARG A 399 -4.52 -18.64 -11.53
N LEU A 400 -5.31 -17.97 -10.70
CA LEU A 400 -4.95 -16.68 -10.12
C LEU A 400 -3.71 -16.79 -9.22
N GLN A 401 -3.68 -17.76 -8.31
CA GLN A 401 -2.54 -18.02 -7.41
C GLN A 401 -1.25 -18.29 -8.21
N HIS A 402 -1.34 -19.10 -9.27
CA HIS A 402 -0.21 -19.35 -10.16
C HIS A 402 0.25 -18.09 -10.92
N SER A 403 -0.70 -17.29 -11.42
CA SER A 403 -0.39 -16.05 -12.12
C SER A 403 0.28 -15.02 -11.20
N ILE A 404 -0.24 -14.86 -9.98
CA ILE A 404 0.37 -14.01 -8.95
C ILE A 404 1.75 -14.55 -8.55
N SER A 405 1.90 -15.85 -8.32
CA SER A 405 3.20 -16.44 -7.99
C SER A 405 4.24 -16.18 -9.09
N SER A 406 3.85 -16.33 -10.36
CA SER A 406 4.72 -16.03 -11.51
C SER A 406 5.09 -14.55 -11.56
N TYR A 407 4.09 -13.66 -11.46
CA TYR A 407 4.28 -12.22 -11.41
C TYR A 407 5.22 -11.79 -10.28
N LEU A 408 5.01 -12.33 -9.09
CA LEU A 408 5.88 -12.09 -7.95
C LEU A 408 7.29 -12.62 -8.26
N ALA A 409 7.46 -13.76 -8.92
CA ALA A 409 8.79 -14.36 -9.15
C ALA A 409 9.62 -13.60 -10.20
N THR A 410 8.98 -13.08 -11.26
CA THR A 410 9.65 -12.50 -12.43
C THR A 410 9.41 -11.01 -12.59
N ASP A 411 8.16 -10.57 -12.51
CA ASP A 411 7.75 -9.26 -13.03
C ASP A 411 8.03 -8.14 -12.04
N ILE A 412 7.85 -8.37 -10.72
CA ILE A 412 8.06 -7.33 -9.70
C ILE A 412 9.47 -6.73 -9.77
N GLU A 413 10.50 -7.58 -9.81
CA GLU A 413 11.89 -7.10 -9.81
C GLU A 413 12.20 -6.33 -11.11
N ALA A 414 11.67 -6.82 -12.24
CA ALA A 414 11.81 -6.14 -13.52
C ALA A 414 11.09 -4.78 -13.52
N LEU A 415 9.90 -4.69 -12.92
CA LEU A 415 9.15 -3.45 -12.76
C LEU A 415 9.87 -2.45 -11.83
N ASP A 416 10.35 -2.90 -10.67
CA ASP A 416 11.10 -2.08 -9.72
C ASP A 416 12.35 -1.48 -10.38
N ARG A 417 13.09 -2.30 -11.13
CA ARG A 417 14.26 -1.87 -11.88
C ARG A 417 13.91 -0.89 -12.99
N LYS A 418 12.89 -1.21 -13.80
CA LYS A 418 12.41 -0.34 -14.88
C LYS A 418 12.03 1.05 -14.37
N VAL A 419 11.33 1.12 -13.24
CA VAL A 419 10.96 2.41 -12.60
C VAL A 419 12.20 3.18 -12.17
N THR A 420 13.15 2.52 -11.50
CA THR A 420 14.39 3.15 -11.02
C THR A 420 15.22 3.67 -12.20
N ASP A 421 15.37 2.87 -13.26
CA ASP A 421 16.08 3.25 -14.49
C ASP A 421 15.38 4.43 -15.19
N THR A 422 14.05 4.45 -15.22
CA THR A 422 13.26 5.54 -15.83
C THR A 422 13.48 6.84 -15.07
N ILE A 423 13.37 6.83 -13.74
CA ILE A 423 13.62 8.00 -12.89
C ILE A 423 15.05 8.52 -13.07
N HIS A 424 16.02 7.60 -13.15
CA HIS A 424 17.42 7.97 -13.36
C HIS A 424 17.67 8.59 -14.75
N SER A 425 17.03 8.05 -15.79
CA SER A 425 17.11 8.57 -17.15
C SER A 425 16.48 9.96 -17.25
N GLU A 426 15.27 10.14 -16.70
CA GLU A 426 14.60 11.44 -16.65
C GLU A 426 15.43 12.46 -15.87
N PHE A 427 16.03 12.06 -14.74
CA PHE A 427 16.90 12.94 -13.96
C PHE A 427 18.10 13.43 -14.77
N LYS A 428 18.78 12.54 -15.51
CA LYS A 428 19.90 12.92 -16.39
C LYS A 428 19.48 13.91 -17.46
N GLU A 429 18.30 13.74 -18.04
CA GLU A 429 17.78 14.67 -19.03
C GLU A 429 17.54 16.07 -18.42
N LEU A 430 16.89 16.14 -17.26
CA LEU A 430 16.66 17.40 -16.56
C LEU A 430 17.95 18.06 -16.10
N GLU A 431 18.93 17.28 -15.64
CA GLU A 431 20.26 17.77 -15.31
C GLU A 431 20.93 18.43 -16.53
N ASN A 432 20.87 17.78 -17.71
CA ASN A 432 21.43 18.34 -18.94
C ASN A 432 20.70 19.63 -19.36
N GLN A 433 19.36 19.66 -19.24
CA GLN A 433 18.57 20.87 -19.53
C GLN A 433 18.95 22.02 -18.59
N LEU A 434 19.10 21.75 -17.28
CA LEU A 434 19.52 22.77 -16.32
C LEU A 434 20.94 23.25 -16.63
N ARG A 435 21.89 22.36 -16.88
CA ARG A 435 23.26 22.74 -17.28
C ARG A 435 23.26 23.65 -18.50
N GLY A 436 22.46 23.31 -19.52
CA GLY A 436 22.30 24.16 -20.71
C GLY A 436 21.75 25.54 -20.37
N ALA A 437 20.70 25.61 -19.55
CA ALA A 437 20.16 26.89 -19.08
C ALA A 437 21.20 27.72 -18.33
N LEU A 438 22.00 27.09 -17.45
CA LEU A 438 23.06 27.75 -16.68
C LEU A 438 24.21 28.30 -17.52
N VAL A 439 24.52 27.69 -18.67
CA VAL A 439 25.47 28.28 -19.62
C VAL A 439 24.91 29.58 -20.20
N SER A 440 23.65 29.60 -20.62
CA SER A 440 22.99 30.83 -21.07
C SER A 440 22.90 31.89 -19.98
N VAL A 441 22.77 31.49 -18.71
CA VAL A 441 22.84 32.40 -17.56
C VAL A 441 24.21 33.05 -17.44
N LYS A 442 25.28 32.25 -17.54
CA LYS A 442 26.66 32.75 -17.50
C LYS A 442 26.92 33.80 -18.57
N ASP A 443 26.46 33.56 -19.80
CA ASP A 443 26.67 34.48 -20.92
C ASP A 443 25.87 35.79 -20.78
N ALA A 444 24.84 35.81 -19.93
CA ALA A 444 23.98 36.97 -19.70
C ALA A 444 24.33 37.79 -18.43
N LEU A 445 25.11 37.23 -17.51
CA LEU A 445 25.56 37.89 -16.28
C LEU A 445 26.90 38.59 -16.50
N SER A 446 27.11 39.74 -15.85
CA SER A 446 28.46 40.33 -15.80
C SER A 446 29.41 39.42 -15.00
N ASP A 447 30.71 39.43 -15.32
CA ASP A 447 31.72 38.60 -14.63
C ASP A 447 31.64 38.72 -13.09
N ARG A 448 31.28 39.91 -12.59
CA ARG A 448 31.10 40.22 -11.16
C ARG A 448 29.84 39.63 -10.52
N GLU A 449 28.76 39.45 -11.29
CA GLU A 449 27.52 38.82 -10.82
C GLU A 449 27.58 37.30 -10.92
N PHE A 450 28.38 36.78 -11.86
CA PHE A 450 28.61 35.34 -12.01
C PHE A 450 29.56 34.77 -10.95
N GLU A 451 30.58 35.52 -10.51
CA GLU A 451 31.49 35.10 -9.42
C GLU A 451 30.82 35.06 -8.02
N ARG A 452 29.63 35.65 -7.86
CA ARG A 452 28.93 35.86 -6.58
C ARG A 452 27.78 34.87 -6.37
#